data_AF-A0A2V5SNI5-F1
#
_entry.id   AF-A0A2V5SNI5-F1
#
_cell.length_a   1.000
_cell.length_b   1.000
_cell.length_c   1.000
_cell.angle_alpha   90.00
_cell.angle_beta   90.00
_cell.angle_gamma   90.00
#
_symmetry.space_group_name_H-M   'P 1'
#
loop_
_entity.id
_entity.type
_entity.pdbx_description
1 polymer ?
#
loop_
_entity_poly.entity_id
_entity_poly.type
_entity_poly.pdbx_seq_one_letter_code
_entity_poly.pdbx_strand_id
1 'polypeptide(L)' 'IIGGIITQDQVQDIQNSGHAPGDASESAIIANLPPGNYTAIVRGVNNTTGVALVEAYDLH' A
#
# COMPACT_ATOMS: atom_id res chain seq x y z
N ILE A 1 -11.20 5.10 4.09
CA ILE A 1 -10.70 6.13 3.15
C ILE A 1 -9.91 7.13 3.97
N ILE A 2 -8.58 7.14 3.84
CA ILE A 2 -7.73 8.11 4.54
C ILE A 2 -7.83 9.44 3.78
N GLY A 3 -8.54 10.40 4.38
CA GLY A 3 -8.37 11.85 4.15
C GLY A 3 -8.06 12.32 2.72
N GLY A 4 -8.84 11.92 1.71
CA GLY A 4 -8.86 12.57 0.39
C GLY A 4 -7.71 12.25 -0.58
N ILE A 5 -6.67 11.51 -0.19
CA ILE A 5 -5.54 11.19 -1.08
C ILE A 5 -5.82 9.91 -1.89
N ILE A 6 -6.39 8.88 -1.25
CA ILE A 6 -6.76 7.62 -1.91
C ILE A 6 -8.28 7.66 -2.14
N THR A 7 -8.70 8.08 -3.32
CA THR A 7 -10.12 8.32 -3.65
C THR A 7 -10.64 7.51 -4.84
N GLN A 8 -9.77 6.75 -5.51
CA GLN A 8 -10.11 5.94 -6.69
C GLN A 8 -9.57 4.50 -6.54
N ASP A 9 -10.04 3.61 -7.40
CA ASP A 9 -9.44 2.29 -7.56
C ASP A 9 -7.99 2.44 -8.05
N GLN A 10 -7.07 1.75 -7.38
CA GLN A 10 -5.63 1.89 -7.57
C GLN A 10 -5.01 0.71 -8.30
N VAL A 11 -5.79 -0.32 -8.67
CA VAL A 11 -5.27 -1.57 -9.24
C VAL A 11 -4.38 -1.31 -10.45
N GLN A 12 -4.82 -0.45 -11.37
CA GLN A 12 -4.06 -0.15 -12.58
C GLN A 12 -2.74 0.58 -12.28
N ASP A 13 -2.76 1.55 -11.36
CA ASP A 13 -1.56 2.32 -11.00
C ASP A 13 -0.53 1.42 -10.29
N ILE A 14 -1.00 0.54 -9.40
CA ILE A 14 -0.15 -0.46 -8.73
C ILE A 14 0.46 -1.41 -9.76
N GLN A 15 -0.32 -1.90 -10.73
CA GLN A 15 0.20 -2.74 -11.82
C GLN A 15 1.24 -2.02 -12.68
N ASN A 16 0.98 -0.76 -13.03
CA ASN A 16 1.88 0.04 -13.86
C ASN A 16 3.16 0.46 -13.11
N SER A 17 3.14 0.48 -11.77
CA SER A 17 4.33 0.81 -10.96
C SER A 17 5.46 -0.22 -11.09
N GLY A 18 5.16 -1.44 -11.54
CA GLY A 18 6.11 -2.56 -11.54
C GLY A 18 6.34 -3.18 -10.15
N HIS A 19 5.69 -2.66 -9.10
CA HIS A 19 5.74 -3.15 -7.72
C HIS A 19 4.41 -3.77 -7.27
N ALA A 20 3.63 -4.30 -8.22
CA ALA A 20 2.43 -5.05 -7.88
C ALA A 20 2.79 -6.32 -7.09
N PRO A 21 2.01 -6.67 -6.05
CA PRO A 21 2.21 -7.92 -5.34
C PRO A 21 2.08 -9.14 -6.26
N GLY A 22 2.74 -10.24 -5.87
CA GLY A 22 2.72 -11.49 -6.63
C GLY A 22 1.42 -12.26 -6.45
N ASP A 23 0.73 -12.06 -5.32
CA ASP A 23 -0.55 -12.67 -4.98
C ASP A 23 -1.62 -11.60 -4.70
N ALA A 24 -2.84 -11.80 -5.22
CA ALA A 24 -3.94 -10.84 -5.07
C ALA A 24 -4.46 -10.68 -3.63
N SER A 25 -4.08 -11.58 -2.71
CA SER A 25 -4.38 -11.48 -1.27
C SER A 25 -3.39 -10.60 -0.50
N GLU A 26 -2.29 -10.20 -1.13
CA GLU A 26 -1.33 -9.26 -0.55
C GLU A 26 -1.87 -7.83 -0.62
N SER A 27 -1.54 -7.04 0.41
CA SER A 27 -1.99 -5.65 0.49
C SER A 27 -1.00 -4.72 -0.21
N ALA A 28 -1.52 -3.81 -1.05
CA ALA A 28 -0.74 -2.75 -1.67
C ALA A 28 -1.50 -1.41 -1.60
N ILE A 29 -0.74 -0.33 -1.46
CA ILE A 29 -1.24 1.05 -1.46
C ILE A 29 -0.23 1.88 -2.24
N ILE A 30 -0.71 2.70 -3.18
CA ILE A 30 0.08 3.71 -3.87
C ILE A 30 -0.51 5.09 -3.58
N ALA A 31 0.32 6.09 -3.31
CA ALA A 31 -0.18 7.44 -3.02
C ALA A 31 0.88 8.49 -3.28
N ASN A 32 0.45 9.66 -3.75
CA ASN A 32 1.30 10.84 -3.82
C ASN A 32 1.29 11.53 -2.44
N LEU A 33 2.41 11.42 -1.72
CA LEU A 33 2.56 11.99 -0.39
C LEU A 33 3.44 13.25 -0.45
N PRO A 34 3.03 14.37 0.16
CA PRO A 34 3.94 15.49 0.40
C PRO A 34 5.18 15.06 1.19
N PRO A 35 6.30 15.78 1.09
CA PRO A 35 7.48 15.47 1.90
C PRO A 35 7.15 15.48 3.40
N GLY A 36 7.51 14.41 4.11
CA GLY A 36 7.22 14.25 5.53
C GLY A 36 7.49 12.85 6.04
N ASN A 37 7.34 12.66 7.35
CA ASN A 37 7.46 11.35 7.99
C ASN A 37 6.11 10.65 7.99
N TYR A 38 6.09 9.41 7.51
CA TYR A 38 4.90 8.56 7.46
C TYR A 38 5.12 7.26 8.24
N THR A 39 4.04 6.68 8.73
CA THR A 39 4.05 5.38 9.42
C THR A 39 3.16 4.42 8.66
N ALA A 40 3.72 3.28 8.27
CA ALA A 40 2.93 2.16 7.76
C ALA A 40 2.30 1.41 8.94
N ILE A 41 0.99 1.18 8.87
CA ILE A 41 0.25 0.38 9.86
C ILE A 41 -0.22 -0.90 9.18
N VAL A 42 0.25 -2.05 9.67
CA VAL A 42 -0.13 -3.36 9.14
C VAL A 42 -1.00 -4.11 10.14
N ARG A 43 -2.01 -4.80 9.63
CA ARG A 43 -2.93 -5.62 10.44
C ARG A 43 -3.28 -6.90 9.68
N GLY A 44 -3.28 -8.04 10.38
CA GLY A 44 -3.79 -9.28 9.83
C GLY A 44 -5.28 -9.21 9.53
N VAL A 45 -5.71 -9.89 8.46
CA VAL A 45 -7.14 -10.05 8.13
C VAL A 45 -7.88 -10.62 9.34
N ASN A 46 -9.07 -10.09 9.63
CA ASN A 46 -9.86 -10.46 10.80
C ASN A 46 -9.12 -10.32 12.14
N ASN A 47 -8.19 -9.35 12.24
CA ASN A 47 -7.48 -9.03 13.47
C ASN A 47 -6.57 -10.19 13.97
N THR A 48 -6.11 -11.03 13.04
CA THR A 48 -5.18 -12.13 13.30
C THR A 48 -3.75 -11.62 13.52
N THR A 49 -2.89 -12.50 14.05
CA THR A 49 -1.46 -12.24 14.26
C THR A 49 -0.62 -13.15 13.35
N GLY A 50 0.60 -12.70 13.03
CA GLY A 50 1.52 -13.41 12.16
C GLY A 50 2.78 -12.58 11.91
N VAL A 51 3.67 -13.09 11.08
CA VAL A 51 4.84 -12.36 10.58
C VAL A 51 4.47 -11.68 9.27
N ALA A 52 4.79 -10.40 9.13
CA ALA A 52 4.59 -9.64 7.90
C ALA A 52 5.92 -8.98 7.47
N LEU A 53 6.13 -8.90 6.17
CA LEU A 53 7.18 -8.09 5.56
C LEU A 53 6.53 -6.82 5.00
N VAL A 54 7.17 -5.68 5.20
CA VAL A 54 6.70 -4.38 4.69
C VAL A 54 7.83 -3.76 3.89
N GLU A 55 7.51 -3.36 2.67
CA GLU A 55 8.43 -2.70 1.76
C GLU A 55 7.81 -1.35 1.34
N ALA A 56 8.66 -0.33 1.23
CA ALA A 56 8.26 0.99 0.77
C ALA A 56 9.19 1.40 -0.37
N TYR A 57 8.58 1.85 -1.47
CA TYR A 57 9.27 2.24 -2.69
C TYR A 57 8.95 3.71 -2.98
N ASP A 58 9.98 4.49 -3.28
CA ASP A 58 9.82 5.82 -3.88
C ASP A 58 9.74 5.63 -5.39
N LEU A 59 8.64 6.09 -6.00
CA LEU A 59 8.36 5.92 -7.42
C LEU A 59 8.64 7.26 -8.13
N HIS A 60 9.49 7.22 -9.16
CA HIS A 60 9.86 8.38 -9.96
C HIS A 60 8.87 8.67 -11.10
#